data_AF-A0AB73TA93-F1
#
_entry.id   AF-A0AB73TA93-F1
#
_cell.length_a   1.000
_cell.length_b   1.000
_cell.length_c   1.000
_cell.angle_alpha   90.00
_cell.angle_beta   90.00
_cell.angle_gamma   90.00
#
_symmetry.space_group_name_H-M   'P 1'
#
loop_
_entity.id
_entity.type
_entity.pdbx_description
1 polymer ?
#
loop_
_entity_poly.entity_id
_entity_poly.type
_entity_poly.pdbx_seq_one_letter_code
_entity_poly.pdbx_strand_id
1 'polypeptide(L)' 'MISGSAFTELLLYVLEMFLKKRYPNRQDDFYTRARMIYVITGQVAKDILCAQSVSQREDYIQIFINEIIHLSFDQ' A
#
# COMPACT_ATOMS: atom_id res chain seq x y z
N MET A 1 2.00 -18.03 -17.51
CA MET A 1 2.61 -17.41 -16.32
C MET A 1 2.73 -15.92 -16.58
N ILE A 2 2.18 -15.08 -15.72
CA ILE A 2 2.44 -13.64 -15.76
C ILE A 2 3.85 -13.44 -15.17
N SER A 3 4.72 -12.68 -15.84
CA SER A 3 6.05 -12.36 -15.30
C SER A 3 5.93 -11.52 -14.03
N GLY A 4 6.94 -11.57 -13.14
CA GLY A 4 6.94 -10.77 -11.91
C GLY A 4 6.79 -9.25 -12.16
N SER A 5 7.26 -8.77 -13.31
CA SER A 5 7.07 -7.38 -13.75
C SER A 5 5.62 -7.07 -14.10
N ALA A 6 4.95 -7.94 -14.87
CA ALA A 6 3.57 -7.74 -15.31
C ALA A 6 2.58 -7.82 -14.13
N PHE A 7 2.87 -8.63 -13.11
CA PHE A 7 2.07 -8.63 -11.88
C PHE A 7 2.21 -7.33 -11.09
N THR A 8 3.43 -6.79 -11.01
CA THR A 8 3.69 -5.52 -10.33
C THR A 8 2.94 -4.36 -11.01
N GLU A 9 3.00 -4.29 -12.34
CA GLU A 9 2.28 -3.28 -13.13
C GLU A 9 0.76 -3.37 -12.94
N LEU A 10 0.20 -4.60 -12.94
CA LEU A 10 -1.22 -4.81 -12.66
C LEU A 10 -1.62 -4.30 -11.27
N LEU A 11 -0.81 -4.60 -10.25
CA LEU A 11 -1.10 -4.17 -8.88
C LEU A 11 -1.03 -2.64 -8.75
N LEU A 12 -0.03 -2.00 -9.37
CA LEU A 12 0.08 -0.54 -9.40
C LEU A 12 -1.13 0.09 -10.08
N TYR A 13 -1.60 -0.48 -11.19
CA TYR A 13 -2.81 -0.03 -11.87
C TYR A 13 -4.06 -0.16 -10.99
N VAL A 14 -4.24 -1.30 -10.31
CA VAL A 14 -5.38 -1.49 -9.39
C VAL A 14 -5.36 -0.49 -8.24
N LEU A 15 -4.18 -0.26 -7.64
CA LEU A 15 -4.01 0.74 -6.58
C LEU A 15 -4.31 2.15 -7.10
N GLU A 16 -3.80 2.53 -8.26
CA GLU A 16 -4.08 3.83 -8.87
C GLU A 16 -5.58 4.03 -9.11
N MET A 17 -6.27 3.02 -9.66
CA MET A 17 -7.72 3.08 -9.90
C MET A 17 -8.53 3.14 -8.61
N PHE A 18 -8.10 2.41 -7.57
CA PHE A 18 -8.69 2.51 -6.24
C PHE A 18 -8.59 3.93 -5.70
N LEU A 19 -7.40 4.54 -5.78
CA LEU A 19 -7.15 5.90 -5.33
C LEU A 19 -8.01 6.93 -6.08
N LYS A 20 -8.05 6.86 -7.41
CA LYS A 20 -8.91 7.73 -8.24
C LYS A 20 -10.39 7.62 -7.87
N LYS A 21 -10.88 6.40 -7.66
CA LYS A 21 -12.27 6.14 -7.28
C LYS A 21 -12.59 6.68 -5.88
N ARG A 22 -11.63 6.58 -4.95
CA ARG A 22 -11.80 7.00 -3.55
C ARG A 22 -11.69 8.51 -3.36
N TYR A 23 -10.88 9.19 -4.19
CA TYR A 23 -10.62 10.65 -4.13
C TYR A 23 -10.90 11.33 -5.48
N PRO A 24 -12.13 11.26 -6.01
CA PRO A 24 -12.45 11.74 -7.37
C PRO A 24 -12.25 13.25 -7.56
N ASN A 25 -12.21 14.02 -6.47
CA ASN A 25 -12.07 15.48 -6.51
C ASN A 25 -10.62 15.95 -6.32
N ARG A 26 -9.67 15.05 -6.05
CA ARG A 26 -8.26 15.42 -5.88
C ARG A 26 -7.53 15.35 -7.20
N GLN A 27 -6.74 16.38 -7.51
CA GLN A 27 -5.79 16.37 -8.62
C GLN A 27 -4.41 15.96 -8.12
N ASP A 28 -4.31 14.71 -7.67
CA ASP A 28 -3.07 14.09 -7.19
C ASP A 28 -2.40 13.25 -8.29
N ASP A 29 -1.09 13.06 -8.19
CA ASP A 29 -0.37 12.00 -8.92
C ASP A 29 -0.66 10.64 -8.27
N PHE A 30 -1.80 10.05 -8.63
CA PHE A 30 -2.25 8.77 -8.10
C PHE A 30 -1.35 7.59 -8.47
N TYR A 31 -0.66 7.66 -9.61
CA TYR A 31 0.29 6.62 -10.01
C TYR A 31 1.52 6.61 -9.09
N THR A 32 2.08 7.80 -8.80
CA THR A 32 3.19 7.91 -7.85
C THR A 32 2.77 7.50 -6.44
N ARG A 33 1.57 7.89 -5.98
CA ARG A 33 1.04 7.42 -4.68
C ARG A 33 0.87 5.89 -4.63
N ALA A 34 0.33 5.28 -5.69
CA ALA A 34 0.21 3.82 -5.79
C ALA A 34 1.58 3.13 -5.71
N ARG A 35 2.61 3.66 -6.38
CA ARG A 35 3.98 3.16 -6.28
C ARG A 35 4.55 3.26 -4.87
N MET A 36 4.34 4.39 -4.19
CA MET A 36 4.79 4.57 -2.80
C MET A 36 4.14 3.54 -1.88
N ILE A 37 2.81 3.39 -1.96
CA ILE A 37 2.06 2.39 -1.17
C ILE A 37 2.61 0.99 -1.43
N TYR A 38 2.84 0.61 -2.69
CA TYR A 38 3.39 -0.69 -3.05
C TYR A 38 4.76 -0.94 -2.41
N VAL A 39 5.70 0.00 -2.57
CA VAL A 39 7.07 -0.13 -2.06
C VAL A 39 7.07 -0.22 -0.53
N ILE A 40 6.33 0.67 0.15
CA ILE A 40 6.28 0.69 1.62
C ILE A 40 5.64 -0.61 2.13
N THR A 41 4.51 -1.04 1.56
CA THR A 41 3.86 -2.30 1.94
C THR A 41 4.80 -3.49 1.78
N GLY A 42 5.58 -3.54 0.70
CA GLY A 42 6.56 -4.60 0.47
C GLY A 42 7.69 -4.63 1.50
N GLN A 43 8.12 -3.49 2.03
CA GLN A 43 9.13 -3.45 3.10
C GLN A 43 8.52 -3.79 4.45
N VAL A 44 7.37 -3.20 4.80
CA VAL A 44 6.68 -3.45 6.06
C VAL A 44 6.28 -4.93 6.19
N ALA A 45 5.89 -5.57 5.08
CA ALA A 45 5.60 -7.00 5.08
C ALA A 45 6.80 -7.85 5.50
N LYS A 46 8.03 -7.48 5.11
CA LYS A 46 9.25 -8.20 5.54
C LYS A 46 9.47 -8.05 7.03
N ASP A 47 9.27 -6.84 7.57
CA ASP A 47 9.43 -6.57 9.00
C ASP A 47 8.38 -7.32 9.84
N ILE A 48 7.13 -7.36 9.37
CA ILE A 48 6.05 -8.15 10.00
C ILE A 48 6.43 -9.64 10.05
N LEU A 49 6.99 -10.18 8.97
CA LEU A 49 7.40 -11.59 8.93
C LEU A 49 8.51 -11.90 9.94
N CYS A 50 9.34 -10.89 10.30
CA CYS A 50 10.37 -11.01 11.33
C CYS A 50 9.86 -10.84 12.77
N ALA A 51 8.61 -10.43 12.99
CA ALA A 51 8.05 -10.26 14.33
C ALA A 51 7.92 -11.61 15.07
N GLN A 52 8.15 -11.57 16.37
CA GLN A 52 8.36 -12.76 17.22
C GLN A 52 7.04 -13.44 17.63
N SER A 53 5.93 -12.71 17.63
CA SER A 53 4.62 -13.23 18.05
C SER A 53 3.51 -12.83 17.08
N VAL A 54 2.41 -13.59 17.09
CA VAL A 54 1.22 -13.29 16.29
C VAL A 54 0.61 -11.95 16.68
N SER A 55 0.47 -11.68 17.98
CA SER A 55 -0.04 -10.39 18.48
C SER A 55 0.80 -9.21 18.01
N GLN A 56 2.14 -9.33 18.00
CA GLN A 56 3.01 -8.26 17.51
C GLN A 56 2.83 -8.02 16.00
N ARG A 57 2.56 -9.07 15.22
CA ARG A 57 2.25 -8.95 13.78
C ARG A 57 0.93 -8.21 13.56
N GLU A 58 -0.08 -8.55 14.34
CA GLU A 58 -1.40 -7.90 14.28
C GLU A 58 -1.29 -6.41 14.62
N ASP A 59 -0.57 -6.06 15.69
CA ASP A 59 -0.34 -4.66 16.08
C ASP A 59 0.38 -3.89 14.97
N TYR A 60 1.42 -4.48 14.36
CA TYR A 60 2.14 -3.87 13.24
C TYR A 60 1.23 -3.61 12.04
N ILE A 61 0.40 -4.59 11.66
CA ILE A 61 -0.54 -4.46 10.54
C ILE A 61 -1.53 -3.34 10.81
N GLN A 62 -2.09 -3.27 12.01
CA GLN A 62 -3.06 -2.24 12.36
C GLN A 62 -2.45 -0.84 12.36
N ILE A 63 -1.26 -0.68 12.96
CA ILE A 63 -0.52 0.59 12.93
C ILE A 63 -0.25 0.99 11.47
N PHE A 64 0.27 0.06 10.66
CA PHE A 64 0.58 0.34 9.26
C PHE A 64 -0.63 0.75 8.42
N ILE A 65 -1.77 0.07 8.59
CA ILE A 65 -3.03 0.43 7.91
C ILE A 65 -3.45 1.84 8.32
N ASN A 66 -3.42 2.15 9.62
CA ASN A 66 -3.79 3.48 10.13
C ASN A 66 -2.87 4.57 9.57
N GLU A 67 -1.56 4.34 9.55
CA GLU A 67 -0.57 5.29 9.03
C GLU A 67 -0.70 5.49 7.52
N ILE A 68 -0.87 4.41 6.73
CA ILE A 68 -1.09 4.55 5.28
C ILE A 68 -2.38 5.30 5.00
N ILE A 69 -3.45 5.00 5.74
CA ILE A 69 -4.73 5.71 5.55
C ILE A 69 -4.53 7.19 5.87
N HIS A 70 -3.92 7.50 7.00
CA HIS A 70 -3.73 8.88 7.44
C HIS A 70 -2.84 9.69 6.49
N LEU A 71 -1.64 9.18 6.18
CA LEU A 71 -0.66 9.85 5.30
C LEU A 71 -1.15 9.98 3.86
N SER A 72 -1.93 9.02 3.38
CA SER A 72 -2.40 9.04 2.01
C SER A 72 -3.67 9.87 1.85
N PHE A 73 -4.50 9.99 2.88
CA PHE A 73 -5.92 10.30 2.69
C PHE A 73 -6.54 11.39 3.57
N ASP A 74 -5.94 11.79 4.68
CA ASP A 74 -6.57 12.75 5.62
C ASP A 74 -6.08 14.21 5.45
N GLN A 75 -5.54 14.57 4.29
CA GLN A 75 -5.24 15.97 3.94
C GLN A 75 -6.38 16.69 3.23
#